data_AF-A0A1G5TKD6-F1
#
_entry.id   AF-A0A1G5TKD6-F1
#
_cell.length_a   1.000
_cell.length_b   1.000
_cell.length_c   1.000
_cell.angle_alpha   90.00
_cell.angle_beta   90.00
_cell.angle_gamma   90.00
#
_symmetry.space_group_name_H-M   'P 1'
#
loop_
_entity.id
_entity.type
_entity.pdbx_description
1 polymer ?
#
loop_
_entity_poly.entity_id
_entity_poly.type
_entity_poly.pdbx_seq_one_letter_code
_entity_poly.pdbx_strand_id
1 'polypeptide(L)' 'MSEDDDSRKDAGRDESITARLERDPANAEAKLDRGLDESMDASDPPSTSQPKSNDAPPASSGYDEDAERKLQQEKSA' A
#
# COMPACT_ATOMS: atom_id res chain seq x y z
N MET A 1 -5.25 -21.75 -9.71
CA MET A 1 -5.73 -21.01 -8.53
C MET A 1 -4.96 -19.72 -8.48
N SER A 2 -5.55 -18.66 -9.02
CA SER A 2 -5.15 -17.28 -8.77
C SER A 2 -6.46 -16.53 -8.64
N GLU A 3 -6.94 -16.50 -7.41
CA GLU A 3 -8.17 -15.86 -6.94
C GLU A 3 -8.05 -14.32 -7.09
N ASP A 4 -8.11 -13.84 -8.32
CA ASP A 4 -8.18 -12.44 -8.73
C ASP A 4 -9.63 -11.99 -9.00
N ASP A 5 -10.59 -12.39 -8.15
CA ASP A 5 -12.02 -12.09 -8.34
C ASP A 5 -12.71 -11.64 -7.04
N ASP A 6 -12.30 -10.49 -6.48
CA ASP A 6 -13.19 -9.66 -5.62
C ASP A 6 -12.59 -8.26 -5.33
N SER A 7 -12.04 -7.58 -6.34
CA SER A 7 -11.35 -6.28 -6.15
C SER A 7 -12.28 -5.07 -6.12
N ARG A 8 -13.57 -5.27 -5.80
CA ARG A 8 -14.55 -4.20 -5.58
C ARG A 8 -15.36 -4.37 -4.29
N LYS A 9 -14.89 -5.19 -3.34
CA LYS A 9 -15.35 -5.05 -1.95
C LYS A 9 -15.12 -3.61 -1.51
N ASP A 10 -16.17 -2.96 -1.01
CA ASP A 10 -16.10 -1.64 -0.40
C ASP A 10 -14.96 -1.67 0.64
N ALA A 11 -13.85 -0.98 0.33
CA ALA A 11 -12.65 -1.05 1.13
C ALA A 11 -12.99 -0.48 2.51
N GLY A 12 -13.03 -1.35 3.53
CA GLY A 12 -13.46 -0.98 4.87
C GLY A 12 -14.91 -1.38 5.23
N ARG A 13 -15.58 -2.21 4.43
CA ARG A 13 -16.92 -2.71 4.78
C ARG A 13 -17.19 -4.12 4.25
N ASP A 14 -16.59 -5.13 4.88
CA ASP A 14 -16.91 -6.53 4.56
C ASP A 14 -18.10 -7.03 5.39
N GLU A 15 -19.24 -7.24 4.73
CA GLU A 15 -20.50 -7.75 5.32
C GLU A 15 -20.31 -9.11 6.03
N SER A 16 -19.33 -9.89 5.60
CA SER A 16 -19.00 -11.18 6.23
C SER A 16 -18.40 -11.02 7.63
N ILE A 17 -17.78 -9.88 7.97
CA ILE A 17 -17.30 -9.58 9.33
C ILE A 17 -18.50 -9.47 10.28
N THR A 18 -19.55 -8.78 9.84
CA THR A 18 -20.78 -8.60 10.64
C THR A 18 -21.45 -9.95 10.90
N ALA A 19 -21.61 -10.78 9.87
CA ALA A 19 -22.17 -12.13 10.02
C ALA A 19 -21.33 -13.02 10.96
N ARG A 20 -19.99 -12.87 10.95
CA ARG A 20 -19.10 -13.60 11.87
C ARG A 20 -19.29 -13.16 13.32
N LEU A 21 -19.44 -11.85 13.58
CA LEU A 21 -19.67 -11.30 14.92
C LEU A 21 -21.06 -11.62 15.48
N GLU A 22 -22.09 -11.64 14.63
CA GLU A 22 -23.44 -12.06 15.05
C GLU A 22 -23.46 -13.52 15.51
N ARG A 23 -22.71 -14.38 14.81
CA ARG A 23 -22.60 -15.80 15.17
C ARG A 23 -21.70 -16.03 16.37
N ASP A 24 -20.58 -15.32 16.47
CA ASP A 24 -19.62 -15.40 17.57
C ASP A 24 -19.11 -14.01 17.97
N PRO A 25 -19.75 -13.37 18.96
CA PRO A 25 -19.36 -12.04 19.41
C PRO A 25 -18.07 -12.05 20.25
N ALA A 26 -17.47 -13.21 20.55
CA ALA A 26 -16.17 -13.30 21.21
C ALA A 26 -15.01 -13.42 20.21
N ASN A 27 -15.30 -13.59 18.91
CA ASN A 27 -14.30 -13.80 17.87
C ASN A 27 -13.33 -12.60 17.77
N ALA A 28 -12.06 -12.83 18.06
CA ALA A 28 -11.04 -11.79 18.13
C ALA A 28 -10.70 -11.24 16.73
N GLU A 29 -10.59 -12.11 15.72
CA GLU A 29 -10.34 -11.67 14.34
C GLU A 29 -11.48 -10.80 13.82
N ALA A 30 -12.75 -11.20 13.98
CA ALA A 30 -13.87 -10.42 13.46
C ALA A 30 -14.01 -9.06 14.17
N LYS A 31 -13.61 -8.96 15.45
CA LYS A 31 -13.54 -7.67 16.16
C LYS A 31 -12.42 -6.78 15.65
N LEU A 32 -11.26 -7.37 15.40
CA LEU A 32 -10.12 -6.67 14.84
C LEU A 32 -10.49 -6.12 13.46
N ASP A 33 -10.99 -6.98 12.57
CA ASP A 33 -11.42 -6.60 11.22
C ASP A 33 -12.40 -5.41 11.26
N ARG A 34 -13.43 -5.48 12.13
CA ARG A 34 -14.38 -4.36 12.33
C ARG A 34 -13.72 -3.09 12.86
N GLY A 35 -12.77 -3.22 13.77
CA GLY A 35 -12.02 -2.08 14.30
C GLY A 35 -11.12 -1.43 13.25
N LEU A 36 -10.55 -2.22 12.33
CA LEU A 36 -9.81 -1.68 11.18
C LEU A 36 -10.75 -0.87 10.28
N ASP A 37 -11.91 -1.43 9.92
CA ASP A 37 -12.95 -0.76 9.11
C ASP A 37 -13.37 0.59 9.72
N GLU A 38 -13.58 0.64 11.04
CA GLU A 38 -13.95 1.86 11.76
C GLU A 38 -12.80 2.87 11.90
N SER A 39 -11.54 2.40 11.85
CA SER A 39 -10.35 3.25 12.00
C SER A 39 -9.87 3.87 10.68
N MET A 40 -10.31 3.32 9.55
CA MET A 40 -10.00 3.90 8.25
C MET A 40 -10.80 5.20 8.09
N ASP A 41 -10.10 6.33 8.10
CA ASP A 41 -10.69 7.63 7.80
C ASP A 41 -11.07 7.67 6.32
N ALA A 42 -12.35 7.43 6.01
CA ALA A 42 -12.90 7.62 4.67
C ALA A 42 -12.84 9.08 4.18
N SER A 43 -12.28 10.02 4.98
CA SER A 43 -12.06 11.40 4.59
C SER A 43 -10.79 11.66 3.77
N ASP A 44 -9.90 10.67 3.58
CA ASP A 44 -8.71 10.90 2.74
C ASP A 44 -9.18 11.22 1.32
N PRO A 45 -9.05 12.47 0.86
CA PRO A 45 -9.60 12.87 -0.42
C PRO A 45 -8.98 12.00 -1.51
N PRO A 46 -9.73 11.66 -2.58
CA PRO A 46 -9.13 10.98 -3.72
C PRO A 46 -7.90 11.78 -4.13
N SER A 47 -6.73 11.13 -4.15
CA SER A 47 -5.46 11.77 -4.48
C SER A 47 -5.57 12.40 -5.86
N THR A 48 -5.81 13.71 -5.91
CA THR A 48 -5.93 14.49 -7.16
C THR A 48 -4.57 14.91 -7.69
N SER A 49 -3.49 14.63 -6.94
CA SER A 49 -2.14 14.78 -7.44
C SER A 49 -1.87 13.67 -8.44
N GLN A 50 -2.21 13.91 -9.70
CA GLN A 50 -1.57 13.23 -10.82
C GLN A 50 -0.05 13.37 -10.59
N PRO A 51 0.72 12.27 -10.56
CA PRO A 51 2.15 12.39 -10.82
C PRO A 51 2.22 13.13 -12.15
N LYS A 52 2.77 14.36 -12.17
CA LYS A 52 2.94 15.09 -13.44
C LYS A 52 3.56 14.09 -14.41
N SER A 53 2.85 13.75 -15.48
CA SER A 53 3.38 13.01 -16.62
C SER A 53 4.49 13.86 -17.22
N ASN A 54 5.66 13.83 -16.59
CA ASN A 54 6.90 14.16 -17.23
C ASN A 54 7.22 12.87 -17.98
N ASP A 55 6.88 12.84 -19.28
CA ASP A 55 7.33 11.79 -20.20
C ASP A 55 8.87 11.71 -20.30
N ALA A 56 9.56 12.70 -19.71
CA ALA A 56 10.99 12.67 -19.50
C ALA A 56 11.31 12.18 -18.08
N PRO A 57 12.25 11.23 -17.92
CA PRO A 57 12.78 10.90 -16.60
C PRO A 57 13.32 12.18 -15.93
N PRO A 58 13.21 12.29 -14.59
CA PRO A 58 13.80 13.42 -13.88
C PRO A 58 15.29 13.51 -14.22
N ALA A 59 15.83 14.74 -14.23
CA ALA A 59 17.25 14.96 -14.46
C ALA A 59 18.05 14.08 -13.48
N SER A 60 18.96 13.26 -14.01
CA SER A 60 19.85 12.42 -13.21
C SER A 60 20.53 13.29 -12.15
N SER A 61 20.52 12.84 -10.90
CA SER A 61 20.99 13.60 -9.73
C SER A 61 22.52 13.72 -9.64
N GLY A 62 23.23 13.71 -10.77
CA GLY A 62 24.68 13.89 -10.83
C GLY A 62 25.48 12.61 -10.60
N TYR A 63 25.05 11.48 -11.18
CA TYR A 63 25.88 10.27 -11.22
C TYR A 63 27.23 10.60 -11.87
N ASP A 64 28.31 10.49 -11.08
CA ASP A 64 29.69 10.68 -11.51
C ASP A 64 30.36 9.31 -11.61
N GLU A 65 30.60 8.88 -12.85
CA GLU A 65 31.22 7.59 -13.13
C GLU A 65 32.59 7.39 -12.48
N ASP A 66 33.39 8.45 -12.35
CA ASP A 66 34.73 8.36 -11.78
C ASP A 66 34.67 8.21 -10.26
N ALA A 67 33.78 8.95 -9.60
CA ALA A 67 33.56 8.84 -8.17
C ALA A 67 33.06 7.43 -7.78
N GLU A 68 32.13 6.88 -8.55
CA GLU A 68 31.54 5.56 -8.29
C GLU A 68 32.53 4.42 -8.55
N ARG A 69 33.36 4.52 -9.59
CA ARG A 69 34.45 3.56 -9.83
C ARG A 69 35.43 3.51 -8.67
N LYS A 70 35.78 4.66 -8.10
CA LYS A 70 36.70 4.74 -6.96
C LYS A 70 36.10 4.08 -5.71
N LEU A 71 34.83 4.36 -5.40
CA LEU A 71 34.13 3.73 -4.28
C LEU A 71 34.02 2.21 -4.45
N GLN A 72 33.81 1.71 -5.67
CA GLN A 72 33.78 0.27 -5.95
C GLN A 72 35.15 -0.40 -5.77
N GLN A 73 36.23 0.27 -6.17
CA GLN A 73 37.60 -0.22 -5.96
C GLN A 73 37.96 -0.25 -4.47
N GLU A 74 37.61 0.80 -3.72
CA GLU A 74 37.81 0.84 -2.26
C GLU A 74 37.00 -0.23 -1.53
N LYS A 75 35.79 -0.53 -1.98
CA LYS A 75 34.93 -1.57 -1.39
C LYS A 75 35.39 -3.00 -1.70
N SER A 76 36.18 -3.19 -2.75
CA SER A 76 36.67 -4.51 -3.20
C SER A 76 38.10 -4.82 -2.75
N ALA A 77 38.76 -3.89 -2.05
CA ALA A 77 40.02 -4.07 -1.35
C ALA A 77 39.80 -4.49 0.11
#